data_AF-A0A4Q3YI23-F1
#
_entry.id   AF-A0A4Q3YI23-F1
#
_cell.length_a   1.000
_cell.length_b   1.000
_cell.length_c   1.000
_cell.angle_alpha   90.00
_cell.angle_beta   90.00
_cell.angle_gamma   90.00
#
_symmetry.space_group_name_H-M   'P 1'
#
loop_
_entity.id
_entity.type
_entity.pdbx_description
1 polymer ?
#
loop_
_entity_poly.entity_id
_entity_poly.type
_entity_poly.pdbx_seq_one_letter_code
_entity_poly.pdbx_strand_id
1 'polypeptide(L)'
;MLKSRSSALVSSEPKRPLTEVIADDGAALSEELLAMRRALFPPVSQKALRSFSSVEAAKLIGIADAYLRQLSINGKGPQPSVTSAGRRSYSLDQINQIRAVLDETSKGKRYVRHRRPGEHCQVMAVVNFKGGSGKTTTAAHLAQHLALHGHRVLAVDLDPQASLTALHGYQPEYDVGSNETIYAAIRYDTERRPINEIVRKTYIPGLDIVPGNLELMEFEHETPRALAERSTDPFFGRVATALGEVAQNYDVMVLDCPPQLGFLTLGALCASTGLLVTAHPQMLDVMSMCQFLLMTSDLLSVVQESGGDLDY
;
A
#
# COMPACT_ATOMS: atom_id res chain seq x y z
N MET A 1 -42.50 -57.72 -41.48
CA MET A 1 -42.66 -57.42 -40.04
C MET A 1 -41.27 -57.28 -39.44
N LEU A 2 -40.78 -56.04 -39.27
CA LEU A 2 -39.46 -55.77 -38.70
C LEU A 2 -39.47 -54.46 -37.90
N LYS A 3 -38.81 -54.56 -36.74
CA LYS A 3 -38.13 -53.54 -35.93
C LYS A 3 -38.96 -52.76 -34.90
N SER A 4 -38.80 -53.25 -33.67
CA SER A 4 -38.96 -52.58 -32.39
C SER A 4 -38.25 -51.21 -32.36
N ARG A 5 -38.97 -50.17 -31.95
CA ARG A 5 -38.37 -48.88 -31.58
C ARG A 5 -37.93 -48.94 -30.11
N SER A 6 -36.61 -48.93 -29.91
CA SER A 6 -35.96 -48.72 -28.62
C SER A 6 -36.17 -47.26 -28.19
N SER A 7 -36.79 -47.04 -27.03
CA SER A 7 -36.84 -45.72 -26.39
C SER A 7 -35.48 -45.44 -25.75
N ALA A 8 -34.67 -44.59 -26.38
CA ALA A 8 -33.50 -44.04 -25.72
C ALA A 8 -33.97 -43.02 -24.67
N LEU A 9 -33.82 -43.39 -23.39
CA LEU A 9 -33.87 -42.47 -22.26
C LEU A 9 -32.70 -41.49 -22.43
N VAL A 10 -33.01 -40.26 -22.84
CA VAL A 10 -32.05 -39.15 -22.77
C VAL A 10 -31.93 -38.78 -21.30
N SER A 11 -30.87 -39.26 -20.65
CA SER A 11 -30.46 -38.78 -19.33
C SER A 11 -30.10 -37.31 -19.45
N SER A 12 -30.97 -36.42 -18.97
CA SER A 12 -30.63 -35.01 -18.80
C SER A 12 -29.61 -34.92 -17.68
N GLU A 13 -28.34 -34.75 -18.01
CA GLU A 13 -27.35 -34.32 -17.02
C GLU A 13 -27.86 -33.04 -16.35
N PRO A 14 -27.81 -32.95 -15.00
CA PRO A 14 -28.22 -31.75 -14.31
C PRO A 14 -27.36 -30.59 -14.81
N LYS A 15 -28.00 -29.57 -15.38
CA LYS A 15 -27.31 -28.34 -15.80
C LYS A 15 -26.62 -27.76 -14.57
N ARG A 16 -25.28 -27.75 -14.59
CA ARG A 16 -24.49 -27.11 -13.55
C ARG A 16 -24.96 -25.66 -13.38
N PRO A 17 -25.15 -25.18 -12.15
CA PRO A 17 -25.49 -23.79 -11.91
C PRO A 17 -24.37 -22.89 -12.45
N LEU A 18 -24.76 -21.76 -13.04
CA LEU A 18 -23.83 -20.81 -13.65
C LEU A 18 -22.73 -20.35 -12.68
N THR A 19 -23.04 -20.30 -11.38
CA THR A 19 -22.09 -19.97 -10.31
C THR A 19 -20.95 -20.96 -10.19
N GLU A 20 -21.21 -22.27 -10.35
CA GLU A 20 -20.17 -23.31 -10.32
C GLU A 20 -19.31 -23.24 -11.57
N VAL A 21 -19.91 -22.99 -12.74
CA VAL A 21 -19.16 -22.85 -14.00
C VAL A 21 -18.20 -21.65 -13.92
N ILE A 22 -18.67 -20.49 -13.46
CA ILE A 22 -17.83 -19.29 -13.30
C ILE A 22 -16.70 -19.52 -12.28
N ALA A 23 -16.98 -20.23 -11.19
CA ALA A 23 -15.97 -20.55 -10.18
C ALA A 23 -14.91 -21.52 -10.72
N ASP A 24 -15.33 -22.57 -11.43
CA ASP A 24 -14.43 -23.55 -12.07
C ASP A 24 -13.54 -22.87 -13.13
N ASP A 25 -14.12 -22.02 -13.98
CA ASP A 25 -13.39 -21.25 -15.00
C ASP A 25 -12.36 -20.31 -14.36
N GLY A 26 -12.74 -19.63 -13.27
CA GLY A 26 -11.86 -18.75 -12.51
C GLY A 26 -10.70 -19.50 -11.85
N ALA A 27 -10.96 -20.67 -11.27
CA ALA A 27 -9.95 -21.53 -10.66
C ALA A 27 -8.97 -22.06 -11.72
N ALA A 28 -9.47 -22.54 -12.86
CA ALA A 28 -8.63 -23.03 -13.95
C ALA A 28 -7.72 -21.93 -14.52
N LEU A 29 -8.25 -20.72 -14.72
CA LEU A 29 -7.47 -19.58 -15.18
C LEU A 29 -6.38 -19.19 -14.17
N SER A 30 -6.71 -19.20 -12.87
CA SER A 30 -5.74 -18.92 -11.80
C SER A 30 -4.60 -19.94 -11.78
N GLU A 31 -4.91 -21.23 -11.91
CA GLU A 31 -3.89 -22.29 -12.00
C GLU A 31 -2.98 -22.13 -13.22
N GLU A 32 -3.54 -21.80 -14.38
CA GLU A 32 -2.77 -21.63 -15.62
C GLU A 32 -1.84 -20.40 -15.54
N LEU A 33 -2.33 -19.29 -14.99
CA LEU A 33 -1.52 -18.09 -14.72
C LEU A 33 -0.37 -18.40 -13.75
N LEU A 34 -0.62 -19.22 -12.72
CA LEU A 34 0.40 -19.64 -11.76
C LEU A 34 1.45 -20.56 -12.41
N ALA A 35 1.03 -21.47 -13.28
CA ALA A 35 1.93 -22.33 -14.06
C ALA A 35 2.83 -21.50 -15.00
N MET A 36 2.25 -20.54 -15.73
CA MET A 36 3.00 -19.60 -16.57
C MET A 36 3.99 -18.77 -15.75
N ARG A 37 3.61 -18.31 -14.54
CA ARG A 37 4.52 -17.58 -13.64
C ARG A 37 5.72 -18.42 -13.25
N ARG A 38 5.52 -19.66 -12.78
CA ARG A 38 6.63 -20.54 -12.36
C ARG A 38 7.60 -20.82 -13.51
N ALA A 39 7.11 -20.83 -14.75
CA ALA A 39 7.93 -20.99 -15.94
C ALA A 39 8.72 -19.72 -16.31
N LEU A 40 8.12 -18.53 -16.16
CA LEU A 40 8.73 -17.25 -16.55
C LEU A 40 9.58 -16.59 -15.45
N PHE A 41 9.26 -16.84 -14.19
CA PHE A 41 9.91 -16.24 -13.03
C PHE A 41 10.20 -17.34 -11.98
N PRO A 42 11.46 -17.74 -11.79
CA PRO A 42 11.82 -18.71 -10.77
C PRO A 42 11.31 -18.25 -9.40
N PRO A 43 10.76 -19.15 -8.55
CA PRO A 43 10.09 -18.80 -7.30
C PRO A 43 10.96 -18.06 -6.27
N VAL A 44 12.27 -17.93 -6.53
CA VAL A 44 13.26 -17.32 -5.63
C VAL A 44 13.74 -15.95 -6.12
N SER A 45 13.31 -15.45 -7.29
CA SER A 45 13.72 -14.13 -7.76
C SER A 45 12.96 -13.03 -7.01
N GLN A 46 13.46 -12.66 -5.82
CA GLN A 46 12.95 -11.51 -5.08
C GLN A 46 13.49 -10.23 -5.70
N LYS A 47 12.61 -9.23 -5.89
CA LYS A 47 13.07 -7.88 -6.24
C LYS A 47 14.05 -7.41 -5.16
N ALA A 48 15.17 -6.84 -5.57
CA ALA A 48 16.14 -6.24 -4.66
C ALA A 48 16.39 -4.80 -5.08
N LEU A 49 16.52 -3.91 -4.10
CA LEU A 49 16.92 -2.54 -4.37
C LEU A 49 18.39 -2.51 -4.81
N ARG A 50 18.68 -1.85 -5.93
CA ARG A 50 20.06 -1.66 -6.39
C ARG A 50 20.91 -0.91 -5.36
N SER A 51 22.22 -1.09 -5.41
CA SER A 51 23.15 -0.19 -4.71
C SER A 51 23.24 1.18 -5.41
N PHE A 52 23.67 2.17 -4.65
CA PHE A 52 23.84 3.55 -5.08
C PHE A 52 25.33 3.87 -5.22
N SER A 53 25.71 4.60 -6.26
CA SER A 53 27.07 5.13 -6.37
C SER A 53 27.38 6.08 -5.21
N SER A 54 28.67 6.34 -4.95
CA SER A 54 29.09 7.31 -3.92
C SER A 54 28.43 8.68 -4.09
N VAL A 55 28.26 9.15 -5.33
CA VAL A 55 27.61 10.44 -5.64
C VAL A 55 26.12 10.42 -5.30
N GLU A 56 25.41 9.36 -5.68
CA GLU A 56 23.99 9.20 -5.35
C GLU A 56 23.77 9.07 -3.84
N ALA A 57 24.60 8.28 -3.16
CA ALA A 57 24.56 8.11 -1.71
C ALA A 57 24.78 9.45 -0.99
N ALA A 58 25.80 10.21 -1.40
CA ALA A 58 26.07 11.53 -0.84
C ALA A 58 24.88 12.50 -1.04
N LYS A 59 24.25 12.48 -2.22
CA LYS A 59 23.05 13.26 -2.52
C LYS A 59 21.87 12.87 -1.63
N LEU A 60 21.62 11.57 -1.45
CA LEU A 60 20.54 11.07 -0.58
C LEU A 60 20.77 11.45 0.89
N ILE A 61 22.02 11.45 1.35
CA ILE A 61 22.37 11.87 2.73
C ILE A 61 22.31 13.40 2.88
N GLY A 62 22.55 14.16 1.80
CA GLY A 62 22.64 15.62 1.84
C GLY A 62 24.01 16.14 2.28
N ILE A 63 25.08 15.47 1.82
CA ILE A 63 26.49 15.84 2.04
C ILE A 63 27.27 15.87 0.73
N ALA A 64 28.47 16.45 0.75
CA ALA A 64 29.40 16.37 -0.38
C ALA A 64 29.98 14.95 -0.53
N ASP A 65 30.13 14.47 -1.76
CA ASP A 65 30.73 13.16 -2.06
C ASP A 65 32.15 13.02 -1.50
N ALA A 66 32.96 14.10 -1.56
CA ALA A 66 34.29 14.13 -0.97
C ALA A 66 34.27 13.83 0.54
N TYR A 67 33.27 14.36 1.27
CA TYR A 67 33.12 14.12 2.69
C TYR A 67 32.73 12.66 2.97
N LEU A 68 31.80 12.09 2.19
CA LEU A 68 31.43 10.67 2.29
C LEU A 68 32.64 9.73 2.07
N ARG A 69 33.51 10.07 1.11
CA ARG A 69 34.76 9.32 0.86
C ARG A 69 35.74 9.42 2.03
N GLN A 70 35.87 10.60 2.64
CA GLN A 70 36.70 10.78 3.83
C GLN A 70 36.18 10.00 5.03
N LEU A 71 34.87 9.97 5.26
CA LEU A 71 34.25 9.18 6.33
C LEU A 71 34.62 7.70 6.21
N SER A 72 34.44 7.13 5.01
CA SER A 72 34.78 5.73 4.75
C SER A 72 36.28 5.44 4.88
N ILE A 73 37.17 6.32 4.38
CA ILE A 73 38.63 6.19 4.53
C ILE A 73 39.04 6.21 6.01
N ASN A 74 38.41 7.06 6.82
CA ASN A 74 38.70 7.19 8.24
C ASN A 74 38.01 6.10 9.09
N GLY A 75 37.39 5.10 8.46
CA GLY A 75 36.70 4.01 9.16
C GLY A 75 35.43 4.45 9.90
N LYS A 76 34.86 5.62 9.57
CA LYS A 76 33.64 6.14 10.20
C LYS A 76 32.41 5.71 9.41
N GLY A 77 31.67 4.75 9.96
CA GLY A 77 30.47 4.17 9.36
C GLY A 77 30.74 2.91 8.52
N PRO A 78 29.70 2.37 7.86
CA PRO A 78 29.82 1.16 7.05
C PRO A 78 30.76 1.36 5.86
N GLN A 79 31.48 0.30 5.51
CA GLN A 79 32.38 0.30 4.36
C GLN A 79 31.62 0.04 3.05
N PRO A 80 31.88 0.83 1.98
CA PRO A 80 31.25 0.61 0.69
C PRO A 80 31.70 -0.70 0.06
N SER A 81 30.86 -1.24 -0.81
CA SER A 81 31.31 -2.22 -1.80
C SER A 81 32.20 -1.52 -2.82
N VAL A 82 33.34 -2.11 -3.14
CA VAL A 82 34.32 -1.54 -4.08
C VAL A 82 34.56 -2.52 -5.22
N THR A 83 34.35 -2.07 -6.45
CA THR A 83 34.64 -2.89 -7.64
C THR A 83 36.15 -2.96 -7.89
N SER A 84 36.60 -3.90 -8.73
CA SER A 84 38.00 -4.01 -9.17
C SER A 84 38.54 -2.71 -9.81
N ALA A 85 37.65 -1.91 -10.42
CA ALA A 85 37.98 -0.59 -10.97
C ALA A 85 37.96 0.56 -9.92
N GLY A 86 37.86 0.24 -8.63
CA GLY A 86 37.87 1.21 -7.53
C GLY A 86 36.56 2.01 -7.35
N ARG A 87 35.47 1.64 -8.05
CA ARG A 87 34.19 2.33 -7.90
C ARG A 87 33.50 1.89 -6.61
N ARG A 88 33.03 2.87 -5.83
CA ARG A 88 32.34 2.66 -4.54
C ARG A 88 30.83 2.69 -4.72
N SER A 89 30.14 1.74 -4.09
CA SER A 89 28.68 1.70 -3.98
C SER A 89 28.22 1.40 -2.56
N TYR A 90 27.02 1.87 -2.23
CA TYR A 90 26.39 1.72 -0.93
C TYR A 90 24.98 1.13 -1.07
N SER A 91 24.60 0.22 -0.16
CA SER A 91 23.18 -0.15 -0.01
C SER A 91 22.40 0.96 0.71
N LEU A 92 21.06 0.91 0.64
CA LEU A 92 20.24 1.87 1.38
C LEU A 92 20.40 1.72 2.90
N ASP A 93 20.59 0.51 3.41
CA ASP A 93 20.90 0.28 4.83
C ASP A 93 22.22 0.95 5.24
N GLN A 94 23.25 0.84 4.42
CA GLN A 94 24.53 1.52 4.68
C GLN A 94 24.33 3.04 4.67
N ILE A 95 23.55 3.58 3.73
CA ILE A 95 23.21 5.01 3.69
C ILE A 95 22.49 5.43 4.98
N ASN A 96 21.53 4.64 5.47
CA ASN A 96 20.81 4.92 6.71
C ASN A 96 21.71 4.84 7.95
N GLN A 97 22.64 3.89 8.01
CA GLN A 97 23.64 3.83 9.08
C GLN A 97 24.56 5.06 9.08
N ILE A 98 24.97 5.54 7.90
CA ILE A 98 25.77 6.77 7.78
C ILE A 98 24.96 7.98 8.25
N ARG A 99 23.65 8.05 7.94
CA ARG A 99 22.77 9.11 8.49
C ARG A 99 22.78 9.10 10.02
N ALA A 100 22.65 7.93 10.65
CA ALA A 100 22.68 7.80 12.12
C ALA A 100 24.01 8.29 12.73
N VAL A 101 25.14 7.84 12.19
CA VAL A 101 26.48 8.26 12.63
C VAL A 101 26.69 9.78 12.49
N LEU A 102 26.17 10.36 11.40
CA LEU A 102 26.24 11.80 11.19
C LEU A 102 25.32 12.58 12.12
N ASP A 103 24.15 12.05 12.47
CA ASP A 103 23.20 12.68 13.39
C ASP A 103 23.77 12.78 14.81
N GLU A 104 24.42 11.71 15.28
CA GLU A 104 25.08 11.68 16.61
C GLU A 104 26.23 12.69 16.73
N THR A 105 26.92 12.96 15.62
CA THR A 105 28.12 13.82 15.61
C THR A 105 27.84 15.27 15.23
N SER A 106 26.67 15.56 14.65
CA SER A 106 26.34 16.89 14.15
C SER A 106 25.71 17.78 15.21
N LYS A 107 26.26 18.98 15.39
CA LYS A 107 25.63 20.05 16.17
C LYS A 107 24.69 20.85 15.27
N GLY A 108 23.42 20.47 15.24
CA GLY A 108 22.33 21.28 14.67
C GLY A 108 21.83 20.89 13.28
N LYS A 109 22.49 19.96 12.57
CA LYS A 109 21.97 19.40 11.32
C LYS A 109 21.43 17.99 11.55
N ARG A 110 20.17 17.76 11.18
CA ARG A 110 19.55 16.43 11.26
C ARG A 110 19.73 15.67 9.94
N TYR A 111 20.28 14.47 10.04
CA TYR A 111 20.45 13.50 8.96
C TYR A 111 19.44 12.36 9.05
N VAL A 112 19.00 12.01 10.26
CA VAL A 112 17.87 11.10 10.48
C VAL A 112 16.59 11.92 10.46
N ARG A 113 15.65 11.55 9.58
CA ARG A 113 14.41 12.31 9.33
C ARG A 113 13.21 11.80 10.14
N HIS A 114 13.47 11.15 11.27
CA HIS A 114 12.42 10.66 12.14
C HIS A 114 11.68 11.82 12.83
N ARG A 115 10.40 11.57 13.12
CA ARG A 115 9.54 12.49 13.89
C ARG A 115 10.17 12.85 15.25
N ARG A 116 9.95 14.07 15.70
CA ARG A 116 10.32 14.50 17.05
C ARG A 116 9.33 13.95 18.08
N PRO A 117 9.74 13.83 19.36
CA PRO A 117 8.80 13.53 20.43
C PRO A 117 7.62 14.51 20.42
N GLY A 118 6.39 13.99 20.42
CA GLY A 118 5.16 14.79 20.39
C GLY A 118 4.64 15.14 18.98
N GLU A 119 5.40 14.92 17.91
CA GLU A 119 4.88 15.07 16.54
C GLU A 119 4.02 13.86 16.16
N HIS A 120 2.81 14.09 15.64
CA HIS A 120 1.93 13.03 15.15
C HIS A 120 2.43 12.43 13.82
N CYS A 121 2.00 11.21 13.50
CA CYS A 121 2.35 10.55 12.24
C CYS A 121 1.60 11.23 11.10
N GLN A 122 2.30 11.60 10.02
CA GLN A 122 1.62 12.15 8.86
C GLN A 122 0.95 11.03 8.08
N VAL A 123 -0.33 11.18 7.73
CA VAL A 123 -1.10 10.20 6.96
C VAL A 123 -1.59 10.89 5.68
N MET A 124 -1.00 10.53 4.55
CA MET A 124 -1.26 11.14 3.25
C MET A 124 -2.13 10.21 2.41
N ALA A 125 -3.41 10.55 2.22
CA ALA A 125 -4.26 9.84 1.27
C ALA A 125 -4.08 10.40 -0.15
N VAL A 126 -3.77 9.52 -1.09
CA VAL A 126 -3.69 9.81 -2.51
C VAL A 126 -5.01 9.45 -3.16
N VAL A 127 -5.76 10.47 -3.61
CA VAL A 127 -7.16 10.33 -4.04
C VAL A 127 -7.41 10.95 -5.41
N ASN A 128 -8.37 10.39 -6.15
CA ASN A 128 -8.91 10.88 -7.43
C ASN A 128 -10.05 9.97 -7.93
N PHE A 129 -11.05 10.55 -8.61
CA PHE A 129 -12.33 10.00 -9.06
C PHE A 129 -12.31 9.45 -10.48
N LYS A 130 -11.16 9.52 -11.16
CA LYS A 130 -10.94 8.89 -12.46
C LYS A 130 -9.97 7.72 -12.32
N GLY A 131 -10.30 6.60 -12.96
CA GLY A 131 -9.36 5.51 -13.17
C GLY A 131 -8.16 5.98 -14.00
N GLY A 132 -6.97 5.49 -13.69
CA GLY A 132 -5.76 5.83 -14.46
C GLY A 132 -5.21 7.25 -14.23
N SER A 133 -5.63 7.94 -13.17
CA SER A 133 -5.19 9.31 -12.86
C SER A 133 -3.79 9.45 -12.24
N GLY A 134 -3.01 8.36 -12.22
CA GLY A 134 -1.68 8.34 -11.62
C GLY A 134 -1.65 8.26 -10.10
N LYS A 135 -2.76 7.91 -9.41
CA LYS A 135 -2.82 7.72 -7.94
C LYS A 135 -1.76 6.75 -7.43
N THR A 136 -1.88 5.47 -7.80
CA THR A 136 -0.97 4.40 -7.38
C THR A 136 0.48 4.71 -7.74
N THR A 137 0.73 5.25 -8.94
CA THR A 137 2.07 5.69 -9.36
C THR A 137 2.60 6.78 -8.41
N THR A 138 1.78 7.78 -8.11
CA THR A 138 2.15 8.87 -7.21
C THR A 138 2.38 8.36 -5.79
N ALA A 139 1.47 7.53 -5.26
CA ALA A 139 1.59 6.92 -3.94
C ALA A 139 2.87 6.07 -3.82
N ALA A 140 3.12 5.21 -4.80
CA ALA A 140 4.31 4.36 -4.85
C ALA A 140 5.59 5.21 -4.87
N HIS A 141 5.69 6.17 -5.79
CA HIS A 141 6.89 6.99 -5.91
C HIS A 141 7.08 7.94 -4.73
N LEU A 142 6.01 8.45 -4.13
CA LEU A 142 6.07 9.25 -2.90
C LEU A 142 6.63 8.42 -1.75
N ALA A 143 6.08 7.23 -1.52
CA ALA A 143 6.52 6.34 -0.45
C ALA A 143 8.00 5.93 -0.63
N GLN A 144 8.38 5.55 -1.85
CA GLN A 144 9.76 5.23 -2.21
C GLN A 144 10.70 6.42 -2.01
N HIS A 145 10.30 7.61 -2.46
CA HIS A 145 11.10 8.82 -2.32
C HIS A 145 11.36 9.13 -0.84
N LEU A 146 10.32 9.09 0.00
CA LEU A 146 10.43 9.35 1.44
C LEU A 146 11.36 8.34 2.12
N ALA A 147 11.21 7.04 1.82
CA ALA A 147 12.08 6.00 2.36
C ALA A 147 13.55 6.18 1.93
N LEU A 148 13.79 6.47 0.65
CA LEU A 148 15.14 6.77 0.13
C LEU A 148 15.78 7.98 0.83
N HIS A 149 14.98 8.94 1.30
CA HIS A 149 15.44 10.11 2.05
C HIS A 149 15.53 9.91 3.57
N GLY A 150 15.29 8.69 4.06
CA GLY A 150 15.54 8.28 5.44
C GLY A 150 14.34 8.45 6.38
N HIS A 151 13.13 8.54 5.84
CA HIS A 151 11.89 8.40 6.62
C HIS A 151 11.54 6.93 6.80
N ARG A 152 10.89 6.59 7.92
CA ARG A 152 10.19 5.31 8.09
C ARG A 152 8.80 5.45 7.50
N VAL A 153 8.49 4.67 6.47
CA VAL A 153 7.29 4.84 5.65
C VAL A 153 6.44 3.57 5.67
N LEU A 154 5.13 3.75 5.83
CA LEU A 154 4.15 2.70 5.58
C LEU A 154 3.34 3.05 4.33
N ALA A 155 3.41 2.23 3.29
CA ALA A 155 2.46 2.26 2.19
C ALA A 155 1.23 1.42 2.56
N VAL A 156 0.03 1.91 2.30
CA VAL A 156 -1.22 1.20 2.58
C VAL A 156 -2.03 1.15 1.29
N ASP A 157 -2.24 -0.05 0.78
CA ASP A 157 -3.03 -0.26 -0.43
C ASP A 157 -4.49 -0.49 -0.05
N LEU A 158 -5.35 0.50 -0.36
CA LEU A 158 -6.79 0.44 -0.10
C LEU A 158 -7.57 0.12 -1.37
N ASP A 159 -6.91 -0.04 -2.52
CA ASP A 159 -7.58 -0.38 -3.77
C ASP A 159 -7.67 -1.91 -3.91
N PRO A 160 -8.88 -2.49 -4.10
CA PRO A 160 -9.02 -3.92 -4.35
C PRO A 160 -8.22 -4.44 -5.56
N GLN A 161 -7.87 -3.57 -6.52
CA GLN A 161 -6.98 -3.90 -7.64
C GLN A 161 -5.52 -4.09 -7.23
N ALA A 162 -5.15 -3.66 -6.03
CA ALA A 162 -3.89 -3.95 -5.36
C ALA A 162 -2.63 -3.64 -6.18
N SER A 163 -2.69 -2.57 -6.98
CA SER A 163 -1.60 -2.17 -7.86
C SER A 163 -0.38 -1.66 -7.06
N LEU A 164 -0.59 -1.03 -5.91
CA LEU A 164 0.50 -0.58 -5.04
C LEU A 164 1.25 -1.79 -4.47
N THR A 165 0.50 -2.82 -4.07
CA THR A 165 1.02 -4.12 -3.60
C THR A 165 1.89 -4.79 -4.66
N ALA A 166 1.39 -4.87 -5.90
CA ALA A 166 2.12 -5.39 -7.07
C ALA A 166 3.44 -4.64 -7.35
N LEU A 167 3.41 -3.31 -7.30
CA LEU A 167 4.58 -2.48 -7.52
C LEU A 167 5.69 -2.75 -6.49
N HIS A 168 5.32 -3.02 -5.24
CA HIS A 168 6.26 -3.31 -4.14
C HIS A 168 6.70 -4.77 -4.05
N GLY A 169 6.37 -5.60 -5.04
CA GLY A 169 6.97 -6.93 -5.23
C GLY A 169 6.15 -8.10 -4.68
N TYR A 170 4.95 -7.84 -4.19
CA TYR A 170 3.98 -8.87 -3.80
C TYR A 170 2.98 -9.10 -4.92
N GLN A 171 2.51 -10.32 -5.09
CA GLN A 171 1.36 -10.61 -5.95
C GLN A 171 0.11 -10.75 -5.09
N PRO A 172 -0.88 -9.85 -5.21
CA PRO A 172 -2.08 -9.84 -4.37
C PRO A 172 -2.83 -11.16 -4.33
N GLU A 173 -2.87 -11.91 -5.43
CA GLU A 173 -3.65 -13.14 -5.55
C GLU A 173 -2.96 -14.37 -4.95
N TYR A 174 -1.65 -14.29 -4.71
CA TYR A 174 -0.84 -15.46 -4.34
C TYR A 174 -0.06 -15.26 -3.06
N ASP A 175 0.50 -14.07 -2.87
CA ASP A 175 1.35 -13.77 -1.73
C ASP A 175 0.49 -13.22 -0.57
N VAL A 176 -0.73 -12.75 -0.82
CA VAL A 176 -1.66 -12.18 0.18
C VAL A 176 -2.86 -13.11 0.35
N GLY A 177 -2.88 -13.87 1.44
CA GLY A 177 -3.98 -14.75 1.82
C GLY A 177 -5.19 -14.00 2.36
N SER A 178 -6.22 -14.76 2.72
CA SER A 178 -7.40 -14.20 3.40
C SER A 178 -7.03 -13.64 4.76
N ASN A 179 -7.66 -12.52 5.12
CA ASN A 179 -7.45 -11.82 6.37
C ASN A 179 -6.00 -11.33 6.55
N GLU A 180 -5.35 -10.96 5.43
CA GLU A 180 -3.99 -10.41 5.37
C GLU A 180 -3.93 -9.03 4.69
N THR A 181 -5.07 -8.36 4.53
CA THR A 181 -5.17 -6.96 4.05
C THR A 181 -5.62 -6.03 5.18
N ILE A 182 -5.71 -4.72 4.93
CA ILE A 182 -6.24 -3.79 5.94
C ILE A 182 -7.65 -4.17 6.43
N TYR A 183 -8.44 -4.88 5.62
CA TYR A 183 -9.76 -5.39 6.01
C TYR A 183 -9.69 -6.19 7.32
N ALA A 184 -8.65 -7.00 7.52
CA ALA A 184 -8.46 -7.77 8.74
C ALA A 184 -8.38 -6.90 10.01
N ALA A 185 -7.90 -5.66 9.91
CA ALA A 185 -7.84 -4.74 11.04
C ALA A 185 -9.13 -3.92 11.25
N ILE A 186 -9.96 -3.77 10.22
CA ILE A 186 -11.16 -2.90 10.23
C ILE A 186 -12.49 -3.65 10.18
N ARG A 187 -12.49 -4.97 9.99
CA ARG A 187 -13.69 -5.82 9.95
C ARG A 187 -14.53 -5.79 11.24
N TYR A 188 -15.81 -6.13 11.13
CA TYR A 188 -16.80 -5.99 12.21
C TYR A 188 -16.92 -7.20 13.13
N ASP A 189 -16.40 -8.35 12.71
CA ASP A 189 -16.52 -9.61 13.45
C ASP A 189 -15.31 -9.92 14.34
N THR A 190 -15.31 -11.12 14.92
CA THR A 190 -14.30 -11.59 15.87
C THR A 190 -12.98 -12.03 15.23
N GLU A 191 -12.89 -12.12 13.90
CA GLU A 191 -11.67 -12.50 13.20
C GLU A 191 -10.73 -11.30 12.95
N ARG A 192 -11.04 -10.14 13.56
CA ARG A 192 -10.18 -8.95 13.52
C ARG A 192 -8.76 -9.27 14.01
N ARG A 193 -7.77 -8.82 13.25
CA ARG A 193 -6.35 -8.95 13.56
C ARG A 193 -5.72 -7.58 13.79
N PRO A 194 -4.72 -7.47 14.69
CA PRO A 194 -4.00 -6.22 14.86
C PRO A 194 -3.18 -5.91 13.59
N ILE A 195 -3.08 -4.63 13.22
CA ILE A 195 -2.50 -4.26 11.92
C ILE A 195 -1.01 -4.63 11.80
N ASN A 196 -0.31 -4.69 12.93
CA ASN A 196 1.11 -5.05 12.99
C ASN A 196 1.41 -6.47 12.47
N GLU A 197 0.45 -7.40 12.52
CA GLU A 197 0.57 -8.75 11.96
C GLU A 197 0.36 -8.79 10.44
N ILE A 198 -0.24 -7.73 9.89
CA ILE A 198 -0.60 -7.60 8.48
C ILE A 198 0.51 -6.88 7.71
N VAL A 199 1.19 -5.95 8.37
CA VAL A 199 2.31 -5.18 7.82
C VAL A 199 3.43 -6.10 7.32
N ARG A 200 3.93 -5.80 6.11
CA ARG A 200 5.01 -6.55 5.46
C ARG A 200 6.19 -5.65 5.09
N LYS A 201 7.39 -6.22 5.12
CA LYS A 201 8.63 -5.56 4.70
C LYS A 201 8.73 -5.55 3.18
N THR A 202 8.93 -4.39 2.55
CA THR A 202 9.25 -4.37 1.11
C THR A 202 10.73 -4.65 0.86
N TYR A 203 11.12 -4.77 -0.41
CA TYR A 203 12.54 -4.85 -0.80
C TYR A 203 13.31 -3.52 -0.64
N ILE A 204 12.64 -2.46 -0.17
CA ILE A 204 13.21 -1.13 0.05
C ILE A 204 13.33 -0.90 1.56
N PRO A 205 14.56 -0.81 2.10
CA PRO A 205 14.75 -0.51 3.52
C PRO A 205 14.06 0.77 3.96
N GLY A 206 13.33 0.69 5.07
CA GLY A 206 12.54 1.82 5.62
C GLY A 206 11.17 2.01 4.98
N LEU A 207 10.77 1.14 4.04
CA LEU A 207 9.43 1.11 3.45
C LEU A 207 8.75 -0.23 3.73
N ASP A 208 7.67 -0.17 4.50
CA ASP A 208 6.78 -1.29 4.75
C ASP A 208 5.46 -1.10 3.98
N ILE A 209 4.70 -2.18 3.83
CA ILE A 209 3.41 -2.17 3.12
C ILE A 209 2.33 -2.92 3.90
N VAL A 210 1.13 -2.36 3.95
CA VAL A 210 -0.12 -3.10 4.18
C VAL A 210 -0.68 -3.43 2.80
N PRO A 211 -0.75 -4.72 2.41
CA PRO A 211 -1.19 -5.09 1.08
C PRO A 211 -2.71 -4.97 0.94
N GLY A 212 -3.15 -4.84 -0.30
CA GLY A 212 -4.54 -4.93 -0.72
C GLY A 212 -4.77 -6.19 -1.57
N ASN A 213 -6.03 -6.57 -1.71
CA ASN A 213 -6.53 -7.54 -2.69
C ASN A 213 -8.07 -7.38 -2.78
N LEU A 214 -8.73 -8.27 -3.53
CA LEU A 214 -10.17 -8.22 -3.74
C LEU A 214 -11.01 -8.30 -2.44
N GLU A 215 -10.47 -8.84 -1.35
CA GLU A 215 -11.13 -8.93 -0.03
C GLU A 215 -11.53 -7.56 0.52
N LEU A 216 -10.85 -6.48 0.10
CA LEU A 216 -11.19 -5.12 0.49
C LEU A 216 -12.62 -4.72 0.07
N MET A 217 -13.21 -5.38 -0.93
CA MET A 217 -14.61 -5.16 -1.30
C MET A 217 -15.61 -5.63 -0.24
N GLU A 218 -15.23 -6.55 0.65
CA GLU A 218 -16.11 -7.01 1.74
C GLU A 218 -16.46 -5.85 2.68
N PHE A 219 -15.51 -4.95 2.95
CA PHE A 219 -15.76 -3.78 3.79
C PHE A 219 -16.89 -2.88 3.27
N GLU A 220 -17.00 -2.73 1.95
CA GLU A 220 -18.06 -1.96 1.29
C GLU A 220 -19.44 -2.62 1.43
N HIS A 221 -19.48 -3.96 1.54
CA HIS A 221 -20.73 -4.72 1.68
C HIS A 221 -21.18 -4.85 3.15
N GLU A 222 -20.24 -5.01 4.06
CA GLU A 222 -20.53 -5.22 5.49
C GLU A 222 -20.86 -3.93 6.23
N THR A 223 -20.21 -2.82 5.88
CA THR A 223 -20.40 -1.53 6.55
C THR A 223 -21.86 -1.06 6.55
N PRO A 224 -22.62 -1.11 5.44
CA PRO A 224 -24.05 -0.78 5.44
C PRO A 224 -24.87 -1.61 6.44
N ARG A 225 -24.55 -2.91 6.58
CA ARG A 225 -25.27 -3.81 7.50
C ARG A 225 -24.94 -3.46 8.95
N ALA A 226 -23.67 -3.26 9.25
CA ALA A 226 -23.21 -2.85 10.58
C ALA A 226 -23.80 -1.49 11.02
N LEU A 227 -23.98 -0.55 10.09
CA LEU A 227 -24.67 0.72 10.33
C LEU A 227 -26.16 0.53 10.62
N ALA A 228 -26.85 -0.35 9.89
CA ALA A 228 -28.26 -0.66 10.12
C ALA A 228 -28.49 -1.31 11.49
N GLU A 229 -27.55 -2.13 11.93
CA GLU A 229 -27.58 -2.83 13.23
C GLU A 229 -27.13 -1.95 14.41
N ARG A 230 -26.81 -0.67 14.16
CA ARG A 230 -26.30 0.29 15.16
C ARG A 230 -25.07 -0.25 15.92
N SER A 231 -24.13 -0.84 15.20
CA SER A 231 -22.83 -1.21 15.79
C SER A 231 -22.20 0.02 16.48
N THR A 232 -21.60 -0.19 17.64
CA THR A 232 -21.12 0.89 18.53
C THR A 232 -19.92 1.66 17.98
N ASP A 233 -19.17 1.07 17.05
CA ASP A 233 -17.95 1.69 16.51
C ASP A 233 -18.21 2.28 15.11
N PRO A 234 -18.09 3.62 14.94
CA PRO A 234 -18.30 4.24 13.66
C PRO A 234 -17.27 3.79 12.63
N PHE A 235 -17.74 3.44 11.42
CA PHE A 235 -16.88 2.91 10.36
C PHE A 235 -15.70 3.84 10.00
N PHE A 236 -15.94 5.15 10.05
CA PHE A 236 -14.95 6.18 9.71
C PHE A 236 -13.75 6.19 10.69
N GLY A 237 -13.97 5.80 11.95
CA GLY A 237 -12.91 5.71 12.95
C GLY A 237 -12.08 4.44 12.87
N ARG A 238 -12.53 3.41 12.13
CA ARG A 238 -11.89 2.09 12.10
C ARG A 238 -10.52 2.12 11.42
N VAL A 239 -10.43 2.78 10.26
CA VAL A 239 -9.15 2.96 9.55
C VAL A 239 -8.18 3.77 10.41
N ALA A 240 -8.63 4.89 10.99
CA ALA A 240 -7.82 5.72 11.87
C ALA A 240 -7.31 4.95 13.10
N THR A 241 -8.19 4.16 13.73
CA THR A 241 -7.83 3.31 14.89
C THR A 241 -6.79 2.27 14.51
N ALA A 242 -7.01 1.56 13.40
CA ALA A 242 -6.08 0.55 12.90
C ALA A 242 -4.70 1.17 12.61
N LEU A 243 -4.63 2.28 11.86
CA LEU A 243 -3.37 2.98 11.60
C LEU A 243 -2.71 3.50 12.89
N GLY A 244 -3.51 3.92 13.86
CA GLY A 244 -3.07 4.36 15.19
C GLY A 244 -2.27 3.30 15.95
N GLU A 245 -2.60 2.01 15.79
CA GLU A 245 -1.88 0.90 16.45
C GLU A 245 -0.40 0.84 16.07
N VAL A 246 -0.03 1.28 14.86
CA VAL A 246 1.34 1.26 14.34
C VAL A 246 1.92 2.65 14.11
N ALA A 247 1.20 3.71 14.46
CA ALA A 247 1.61 5.09 14.20
C ALA A 247 3.03 5.39 14.69
N GLN A 248 3.43 4.92 15.87
CA GLN A 248 4.76 5.17 16.45
C GLN A 248 5.95 4.60 15.64
N ASN A 249 5.70 3.60 14.80
CA ASN A 249 6.74 2.94 14.01
C ASN A 249 7.11 3.71 12.74
N TYR A 250 6.25 4.62 12.30
CA TYR A 250 6.37 5.31 11.02
C TYR A 250 6.43 6.83 11.20
N ASP A 251 7.08 7.50 10.26
CA ASP A 251 7.10 8.96 10.17
C ASP A 251 5.99 9.46 9.24
N VAL A 252 5.75 8.72 8.16
CA VAL A 252 4.71 9.01 7.17
C VAL A 252 4.02 7.72 6.75
N MET A 253 2.71 7.75 6.63
CA MET A 253 1.89 6.72 6.00
C MET A 253 1.33 7.28 4.69
N VAL A 254 1.37 6.50 3.62
CA VAL A 254 0.84 6.88 2.30
C VAL A 254 -0.26 5.90 1.93
N LEU A 255 -1.50 6.38 1.82
CA LEU A 255 -2.66 5.57 1.49
C LEU A 255 -2.98 5.70 -0.01
N ASP A 256 -2.95 4.59 -0.75
CA ASP A 256 -3.43 4.55 -2.14
C ASP A 256 -4.92 4.20 -2.13
N CYS A 257 -5.76 5.19 -2.44
CA CYS A 257 -7.21 5.04 -2.34
C CYS A 257 -7.82 4.58 -3.66
N PRO A 258 -8.90 3.77 -3.62
CA PRO A 258 -9.61 3.37 -4.82
C PRO A 258 -10.27 4.58 -5.51
N PRO A 259 -10.63 4.47 -6.81
CA PRO A 259 -11.25 5.57 -7.54
C PRO A 259 -12.70 5.86 -7.12
N GLN A 260 -13.33 4.99 -6.31
CA GLN A 260 -14.70 5.16 -5.83
C GLN A 260 -14.76 5.87 -4.47
N LEU A 261 -15.84 6.63 -4.24
CA LEU A 261 -16.15 7.25 -2.94
C LEU A 261 -16.90 6.26 -2.02
N GLY A 262 -16.28 5.10 -1.77
CA GLY A 262 -16.81 4.07 -0.87
C GLY A 262 -16.54 4.35 0.61
N PHE A 263 -17.02 3.47 1.47
CA PHE A 263 -16.76 3.50 2.92
C PHE A 263 -15.27 3.43 3.24
N LEU A 264 -14.49 2.66 2.47
CA LEU A 264 -13.06 2.54 2.68
C LEU A 264 -12.33 3.86 2.36
N THR A 265 -12.71 4.52 1.27
CA THR A 265 -12.20 5.85 0.91
C THR A 265 -12.57 6.89 1.96
N LEU A 266 -13.82 6.88 2.44
CA LEU A 266 -14.24 7.79 3.52
C LEU A 266 -13.46 7.56 4.82
N GLY A 267 -13.25 6.30 5.21
CA GLY A 267 -12.40 5.95 6.36
C GLY A 267 -10.96 6.43 6.17
N ALA A 268 -10.42 6.32 4.95
CA ALA A 268 -9.09 6.84 4.62
C ALA A 268 -9.02 8.36 4.74
N LEU A 269 -10.02 9.09 4.21
CA LEU A 269 -10.11 10.54 4.32
C LEU A 269 -10.17 10.99 5.79
N CYS A 270 -10.98 10.31 6.61
CA CYS A 270 -11.11 10.61 8.03
C CYS A 270 -9.84 10.29 8.82
N ALA A 271 -9.03 9.33 8.39
CA ALA A 271 -7.76 8.97 9.01
C ALA A 271 -6.57 9.83 8.53
N SER A 272 -6.74 10.63 7.48
CA SER A 272 -5.65 11.33 6.82
C SER A 272 -5.40 12.72 7.41
N THR A 273 -4.13 13.06 7.61
CA THR A 273 -3.69 14.41 8.01
C THR A 273 -3.51 15.34 6.81
N GLY A 274 -3.63 14.81 5.59
CA GLY A 274 -3.58 15.58 4.37
C GLY A 274 -3.94 14.76 3.14
N LEU A 275 -4.40 15.48 2.11
CA LEU A 275 -4.90 14.90 0.88
C LEU A 275 -4.00 15.29 -0.29
N LEU A 276 -3.57 14.30 -1.06
CA LEU A 276 -2.87 14.48 -2.32
C LEU A 276 -3.79 14.10 -3.47
N VAL A 277 -4.36 15.11 -4.11
CA VAL A 277 -5.24 14.91 -5.27
C VAL A 277 -4.40 14.91 -6.54
N THR A 278 -4.35 13.77 -7.24
CA THR A 278 -3.72 13.74 -8.57
C THR A 278 -4.66 14.37 -9.59
N ALA A 279 -4.15 15.03 -10.63
CA ALA A 279 -4.99 15.55 -11.71
C ALA A 279 -4.21 15.53 -13.03
N HIS A 280 -4.87 15.10 -14.11
CA HIS A 280 -4.31 15.30 -15.45
C HIS A 280 -4.57 16.74 -15.91
N PRO A 281 -3.70 17.31 -16.76
CA PRO A 281 -3.87 18.65 -17.31
C PRO A 281 -4.95 18.66 -18.41
N GLN A 282 -6.19 18.31 -18.06
CA GLN A 282 -7.35 18.29 -18.94
C GLN A 282 -8.54 18.93 -18.23
N MET A 283 -9.37 19.67 -18.98
CA MET A 283 -10.52 20.39 -18.41
C MET A 283 -11.51 19.46 -17.68
N LEU A 284 -11.75 18.26 -18.24
CA LEU A 284 -12.63 17.26 -17.62
C LEU A 284 -12.13 16.81 -16.24
N ASP A 285 -10.81 16.72 -16.06
CA ASP A 285 -10.22 16.33 -14.78
C ASP A 285 -10.35 17.46 -13.74
N VAL A 286 -10.23 18.73 -14.16
CA VAL A 286 -10.48 19.89 -13.29
C VAL A 286 -11.95 19.93 -12.84
N MET A 287 -12.88 19.69 -13.77
CA MET A 287 -14.32 19.62 -13.43
C MET A 287 -14.62 18.47 -12.47
N SER A 288 -14.03 17.29 -12.70
CA SER A 288 -14.19 16.12 -11.83
C SER A 288 -13.63 16.37 -10.44
N MET A 289 -12.50 17.06 -10.33
CA MET A 289 -11.91 17.47 -9.06
C MET A 289 -12.81 18.46 -8.30
N CYS A 290 -13.42 19.43 -8.99
CA CYS A 290 -14.35 20.37 -8.36
C CYS A 290 -15.56 19.62 -7.76
N GLN A 291 -16.17 18.71 -8.52
CA GLN A 291 -17.26 17.87 -8.03
C GLN A 291 -16.83 17.01 -6.85
N PHE A 292 -15.63 16.44 -6.88
CA PHE A 292 -15.09 15.69 -5.76
C PHE A 292 -14.99 16.51 -4.48
N LEU A 293 -14.42 17.71 -4.54
CA LEU A 293 -14.27 18.55 -3.35
C LEU A 293 -15.62 18.89 -2.73
N LEU A 294 -16.64 19.14 -3.56
CA LEU A 294 -18.02 19.36 -3.10
C LEU A 294 -18.59 18.10 -2.44
N MET A 295 -18.53 16.94 -3.12
CA MET A 295 -19.01 15.67 -2.56
C MET A 295 -18.28 15.27 -1.28
N THR A 296 -16.99 15.55 -1.19
CA THR A 296 -16.18 15.29 0.02
C THR A 296 -16.62 16.17 1.15
N SER A 297 -16.84 17.46 0.88
CA SER A 297 -17.37 18.40 1.86
C SER A 297 -18.72 17.91 2.41
N ASP A 298 -19.62 17.48 1.51
CA ASP A 298 -20.95 17.00 1.91
C ASP A 298 -20.86 15.72 2.75
N LEU A 299 -20.06 14.74 2.32
CA LEU A 299 -19.91 13.46 3.04
C LEU A 299 -19.18 13.62 4.36
N LEU A 300 -18.14 14.45 4.42
CA LEU A 300 -17.43 14.74 5.67
C LEU A 300 -18.32 15.49 6.66
N SER A 301 -19.24 16.34 6.18
CA SER A 301 -20.24 17.00 7.04
C SER A 301 -21.17 15.96 7.69
N VAL A 302 -21.63 14.96 6.94
CA VAL A 302 -22.44 13.85 7.48
C VAL A 302 -21.66 13.02 8.51
N VAL A 303 -20.36 12.82 8.27
CA VAL A 303 -19.47 12.13 9.23
C VAL A 303 -19.33 12.94 10.52
N GLN A 304 -19.13 14.26 10.43
CA GLN A 304 -19.10 15.16 11.59
C GLN A 304 -20.41 15.14 12.38
N GLU A 305 -21.55 15.22 11.70
CA GLU A 305 -22.88 15.12 12.35
C GLU A 305 -23.07 13.78 13.06
N SER A 306 -22.40 12.72 12.58
CA SER A 306 -22.42 11.37 13.15
C SER A 306 -21.35 11.14 14.22
N GLY A 307 -20.61 12.18 14.63
CA GLY A 307 -19.62 12.13 15.72
C GLY A 307 -18.18 11.85 15.28
N GLY A 308 -17.85 12.00 13.99
CA GLY A 308 -16.47 11.97 13.51
C GLY A 308 -15.71 13.24 13.86
N ASP A 309 -14.56 13.10 14.51
CA ASP A 309 -13.62 14.19 14.73
C ASP A 309 -12.80 14.43 13.46
N LEU A 310 -12.92 15.64 12.90
CA LEU A 310 -12.18 16.10 11.72
C LEU A 310 -11.28 17.31 12.05
N ASP A 311 -11.12 17.65 13.33
CA ASP A 311 -10.24 18.73 13.75
C ASP A 311 -8.79 18.21 13.76
N TYR A 312 -8.06 18.48 12.67
CA TYR A 312 -6.63 18.22 12.52
C TYR A 312 -5.79 19.49 12.72
#